data_AF-A0A1V8T464-F1
#
_entry.id   AF-A0A1V8T464-F1
#
_cell.length_a   1.000
_cell.length_b   1.000
_cell.length_c   1.000
_cell.angle_alpha   90.00
_cell.angle_beta   90.00
_cell.angle_gamma   90.00
#
_symmetry.space_group_name_H-M   'P 1'
#
loop_
_entity.id
_entity.type
_entity.pdbx_description
1 polymer ?
#
loop_
_entity_poly.entity_id
_entity_poly.type
_entity_poly.pdbx_seq_one_letter_code
_entity_poly.pdbx_strand_id
1 'polypeptide(L)'
;MRSRLTLAAASLAILPSVVCQTFTTCDPIKKTCPDDPGLNADSLDADFTHGSGAISSFSAAAYTTLTYGDNGAEFTIAKQGQAPTIQSNFYIFFGMISVTMRAASGTGIVSSVVLQSDDLDEIDWEWLGGNSATVETNYFGKGNTTVYNRAIYYPVSDPQDNFHTYAIDWTADRIKWIIDGTVVRTLQYGDANEGKNYPQTPMILKMGTWAGGGEGQPEGTIEWAGGKTNFSKAPSTMYVKNVQITNYYPASSYSFTDKSGRWQSIKVNTDASSGSNSSNMTMSSSTSSPSTTASVAPLDQNTGAAVAVTSTGESYSVNTASVSALNSGSAVVATTQVPAATASRSPTHSGSQSTQTGSSGAGRLGIGALTLLITVGLGFWVL
;
A
#
# COMPACT_ATOMS: atom_id res chain seq x y z
N MET A 1 -0.26 -35.74 56.01
CA MET A 1 -0.11 -34.77 54.89
C MET A 1 -0.79 -35.35 53.65
N ARG A 2 -1.44 -34.52 52.81
CA ARG A 2 -1.86 -34.88 51.44
C ARG A 2 -1.55 -33.69 50.55
N SER A 3 -0.54 -33.82 49.69
CA SER A 3 -0.18 -32.74 48.75
C SER A 3 -1.25 -32.62 47.67
N ARG A 4 -1.68 -31.39 47.35
CA ARG A 4 -2.51 -31.11 46.18
C ARG A 4 -1.61 -30.59 45.08
N LEU A 5 -1.32 -31.44 44.09
CA LEU A 5 -0.59 -31.03 42.90
C LEU A 5 -1.58 -30.35 41.94
N THR A 6 -1.69 -29.02 42.01
CA THR A 6 -2.43 -28.24 41.01
C THR A 6 -1.62 -28.20 39.71
N LEU A 7 -2.01 -29.03 38.74
CA LEU A 7 -1.61 -28.83 37.35
C LEU A 7 -2.23 -27.52 36.86
N ALA A 8 -1.40 -26.50 36.69
CA ALA A 8 -1.76 -25.34 35.89
C ALA A 8 -1.77 -25.78 34.42
N ALA A 9 -2.97 -25.98 33.86
CA ALA A 9 -3.12 -26.19 32.43
C ALA A 9 -2.77 -24.88 31.71
N ALA A 10 -1.56 -24.83 31.13
CA ALA A 10 -1.14 -23.73 30.28
C ALA A 10 -1.91 -23.81 28.96
N SER A 11 -3.12 -23.23 28.94
CA SER A 11 -3.91 -23.04 27.72
C SER A 11 -3.14 -22.15 26.76
N LEU A 12 -2.35 -22.74 25.88
CA LEU A 12 -1.60 -22.05 24.85
C LEU A 12 -2.59 -21.53 23.81
N ALA A 13 -3.13 -20.34 24.06
CA ALA A 13 -3.98 -19.63 23.13
C ALA A 13 -3.14 -19.27 21.90
N ILE A 14 -3.24 -20.10 20.85
CA ILE A 14 -2.75 -19.78 19.52
C ILE A 14 -3.66 -18.67 18.97
N LEU A 15 -3.38 -17.43 19.39
CA LEU A 15 -3.88 -16.25 18.73
C LEU A 15 -3.36 -16.29 17.28
N PRO A 16 -4.24 -16.19 16.27
CA PRO A 16 -3.78 -16.08 14.90
C PRO A 16 -3.11 -14.72 14.72
N SER A 17 -1.78 -14.69 14.78
CA SER A 17 -0.98 -13.56 14.29
C SER A 17 -1.46 -13.23 12.88
N VAL A 18 -1.78 -11.97 12.59
CA VAL A 18 -2.40 -11.60 11.30
C VAL A 18 -1.33 -11.49 10.21
N VAL A 19 -0.78 -12.65 9.83
CA VAL A 19 -0.05 -12.88 8.57
C VAL A 19 -1.07 -13.12 7.42
N CYS A 20 -2.28 -12.56 7.57
CA CYS A 20 -3.48 -12.99 6.84
C CYS A 20 -3.72 -12.22 5.54
N GLN A 21 -3.04 -11.07 5.35
CA GLN A 21 -3.12 -10.24 4.15
C GLN A 21 -2.62 -11.03 2.91
N THR A 22 -1.32 -11.33 2.86
CA THR A 22 -0.72 -12.02 1.72
C THR A 22 0.05 -13.29 2.10
N PHE A 23 -0.50 -14.42 1.64
CA PHE A 23 0.08 -15.76 1.71
C PHE A 23 -0.25 -16.52 0.42
N THR A 24 0.50 -17.58 0.14
CA THR A 24 0.26 -18.51 -0.98
C THR A 24 0.30 -19.94 -0.44
N THR A 25 -0.58 -20.80 -0.94
CA THR A 25 -0.47 -22.25 -0.69
C THR A 25 0.46 -22.91 -1.70
N CYS A 26 0.64 -22.31 -2.88
CA CYS A 26 1.51 -22.82 -3.92
C CYS A 26 2.37 -21.74 -4.61
N ASP A 27 3.54 -21.50 -4.04
CA ASP A 27 4.56 -20.66 -4.67
C ASP A 27 5.17 -21.32 -5.94
N PRO A 28 4.96 -20.75 -7.15
CA PRO A 28 5.41 -21.35 -8.41
C PRO A 28 6.89 -21.04 -8.73
N ILE A 29 7.51 -20.04 -8.10
CA ILE A 29 8.98 -19.83 -8.22
C ILE A 29 9.76 -20.81 -7.34
N LYS A 30 9.12 -21.44 -6.34
CA LYS A 30 9.69 -22.48 -5.48
C LYS A 30 9.36 -23.89 -5.97
N LYS A 31 8.12 -24.20 -6.34
CA LYS A 31 7.63 -25.55 -6.73
C LYS A 31 6.76 -25.51 -7.99
N THR A 32 6.38 -26.66 -8.54
CA THR A 32 5.33 -26.73 -9.57
C THR A 32 3.97 -26.66 -8.89
N CYS A 33 3.04 -25.92 -9.48
CA CYS A 33 1.71 -25.66 -8.95
C CYS A 33 0.62 -26.06 -9.95
N PRO A 34 -0.65 -26.16 -9.52
CA PRO A 34 -1.80 -26.21 -10.43
C PRO A 34 -1.85 -24.97 -11.33
N ASP A 35 -2.67 -25.00 -12.38
CA ASP A 35 -3.01 -23.79 -13.12
C ASP A 35 -3.93 -22.89 -12.29
N ASP A 36 -3.72 -21.57 -12.37
CA ASP A 36 -4.57 -20.55 -11.77
C ASP A 36 -5.90 -20.47 -12.54
N PRO A 37 -7.10 -20.62 -11.92
CA PRO A 37 -8.37 -20.47 -12.62
C PRO A 37 -8.54 -19.04 -13.15
N GLY A 38 -8.85 -18.87 -14.44
CA GLY A 38 -8.90 -17.56 -15.09
C GLY A 38 -10.29 -16.93 -15.16
N LEU A 39 -10.36 -15.60 -15.23
CA LEU A 39 -11.57 -14.91 -15.68
C LEU A 39 -11.70 -15.08 -17.20
N ASN A 40 -12.54 -16.04 -17.60
CA ASN A 40 -12.80 -16.40 -19.01
C ASN A 40 -13.80 -15.42 -19.68
N ALA A 41 -13.57 -14.12 -19.48
CA ALA A 41 -14.35 -13.01 -20.01
C ALA A 41 -13.49 -11.74 -20.06
N ASP A 42 -13.75 -10.85 -21.02
CA ASP A 42 -13.09 -9.54 -21.08
C ASP A 42 -13.41 -8.65 -19.86
N SER A 43 -14.57 -8.83 -19.24
CA SER A 43 -15.03 -8.03 -18.11
C SER A 43 -15.93 -8.75 -17.10
N LEU A 44 -15.98 -8.20 -15.88
CA LEU A 44 -16.96 -8.49 -14.84
C LEU A 44 -17.46 -7.17 -14.22
N ASP A 45 -18.75 -7.10 -13.89
CA ASP A 45 -19.38 -6.04 -13.11
C ASP A 45 -20.14 -6.72 -11.96
N ALA A 46 -19.84 -6.36 -10.72
CA ALA A 46 -20.24 -7.10 -9.51
C ALA A 46 -20.89 -6.17 -8.46
N ASP A 47 -22.11 -5.73 -8.76
CA ASP A 47 -22.90 -4.86 -7.89
C ASP A 47 -23.47 -5.61 -6.68
N PHE A 48 -22.80 -5.45 -5.53
CA PHE A 48 -23.15 -6.11 -4.28
C PHE A 48 -24.43 -5.58 -3.61
N THR A 49 -25.07 -4.52 -4.14
CA THR A 49 -26.39 -4.09 -3.66
C THR A 49 -27.49 -5.11 -3.96
N HIS A 50 -27.27 -6.00 -4.94
CA HIS A 50 -28.12 -7.16 -5.23
C HIS A 50 -27.93 -8.32 -4.23
N GLY A 51 -27.19 -8.10 -3.14
CA GLY A 51 -27.01 -9.05 -2.05
C GLY A 51 -26.10 -10.24 -2.39
N SER A 52 -26.25 -11.33 -1.64
CA SER A 52 -25.37 -12.50 -1.73
C SER A 52 -25.40 -13.25 -3.07
N GLY A 53 -26.34 -12.93 -3.98
CA GLY A 53 -26.30 -13.43 -5.37
C GLY A 53 -25.14 -12.83 -6.20
N ALA A 54 -24.71 -11.62 -5.87
CA ALA A 54 -23.64 -10.91 -6.60
C ALA A 54 -22.23 -11.48 -6.32
N ILE A 55 -22.03 -12.19 -5.21
CA ILE A 55 -20.73 -12.80 -4.86
C ILE A 55 -20.47 -14.17 -5.50
N SER A 56 -21.21 -14.59 -6.53
CA SER A 56 -20.95 -15.87 -7.23
C SER A 56 -19.53 -15.96 -7.83
N SER A 57 -18.95 -14.80 -8.14
CA SER A 57 -17.55 -14.63 -8.59
C SER A 57 -16.51 -14.61 -7.48
N PHE A 58 -16.92 -14.69 -6.20
CA PHE A 58 -16.06 -14.54 -5.03
C PHE A 58 -16.28 -15.68 -4.01
N SER A 59 -15.32 -15.84 -3.09
CA SER A 59 -15.41 -16.72 -1.93
C SER A 59 -15.04 -15.96 -0.66
N ALA A 60 -15.75 -16.25 0.44
CA ALA A 60 -15.44 -15.71 1.76
C ALA A 60 -14.34 -16.53 2.44
N ALA A 61 -13.40 -15.84 3.10
CA ALA A 61 -12.36 -16.48 3.88
C ALA A 61 -12.94 -17.18 5.12
N ALA A 62 -12.18 -18.11 5.72
CA ALA A 62 -12.61 -18.80 6.93
C ALA A 62 -13.02 -17.81 8.04
N TYR A 63 -14.14 -18.09 8.71
CA TYR A 63 -14.74 -17.24 9.75
C TYR A 63 -15.25 -15.86 9.29
N THR A 64 -15.25 -15.57 7.98
CA THR A 64 -15.91 -14.39 7.42
C THR A 64 -17.43 -14.61 7.33
N THR A 65 -18.19 -13.67 7.88
CA THR A 65 -19.62 -13.50 7.61
C THR A 65 -19.83 -12.08 7.10
N LEU A 66 -20.44 -11.93 5.92
CA LEU A 66 -20.84 -10.63 5.39
C LEU A 66 -22.35 -10.42 5.53
N THR A 67 -22.75 -9.19 5.85
CA THR A 67 -24.08 -8.67 5.59
C THR A 67 -24.09 -7.87 4.27
N TYR A 68 -25.28 -7.64 3.73
CA TYR A 68 -25.48 -6.90 2.48
C TYR A 68 -26.70 -5.99 2.61
N GLY A 69 -26.64 -4.81 2.00
CA GLY A 69 -27.75 -3.85 1.94
C GLY A 69 -27.56 -2.82 0.84
N ASP A 70 -28.25 -1.69 0.93
CA ASP A 70 -28.25 -0.61 -0.10
C ASP A 70 -26.85 0.00 -0.38
N ASN A 71 -25.90 -0.22 0.54
CA ASN A 71 -24.50 0.18 0.46
C ASN A 71 -23.57 -0.92 -0.10
N GLY A 72 -24.12 -2.08 -0.46
CA GLY A 72 -23.39 -3.26 -0.94
C GLY A 72 -22.98 -4.21 0.18
N ALA A 73 -21.81 -4.84 0.06
CA ALA A 73 -21.26 -5.81 0.99
C ALA A 73 -20.60 -5.13 2.21
N GLU A 74 -20.88 -5.65 3.41
CA GLU A 74 -20.51 -5.03 4.70
C GLU A 74 -19.44 -5.83 5.45
N PHE A 75 -18.21 -5.31 5.46
CA PHE A 75 -17.04 -5.91 6.09
C PHE A 75 -16.91 -5.38 7.53
N THR A 76 -17.63 -6.01 8.45
CA THR A 76 -17.82 -5.52 9.84
C THR A 76 -16.92 -6.19 10.87
N ILE A 77 -16.17 -5.36 11.63
CA ILE A 77 -15.43 -5.74 12.83
C ILE A 77 -16.20 -5.24 14.06
N ALA A 78 -16.75 -6.17 14.84
CA ALA A 78 -17.43 -5.90 16.11
C ALA A 78 -16.57 -6.25 17.34
N LYS A 79 -15.51 -7.05 17.20
CA LYS A 79 -14.62 -7.50 18.28
C LYS A 79 -13.25 -7.96 17.76
N GLN A 80 -12.29 -8.06 18.68
CA GLN A 80 -10.95 -8.64 18.47
C GLN A 80 -11.02 -10.01 17.76
N GLY A 81 -10.10 -10.24 16.82
CA GLY A 81 -10.00 -11.49 16.06
C GLY A 81 -10.97 -11.63 14.88
N GLN A 82 -11.80 -10.62 14.59
CA GLN A 82 -12.55 -10.56 13.33
C GLN A 82 -11.70 -9.89 12.25
N ALA A 83 -11.62 -10.55 11.09
CA ALA A 83 -11.05 -10.00 9.86
C ALA A 83 -11.90 -10.50 8.67
N PRO A 84 -13.08 -9.92 8.41
CA PRO A 84 -13.93 -10.35 7.31
C PRO A 84 -13.27 -10.01 5.96
N THR A 85 -13.10 -11.04 5.11
CA THR A 85 -12.38 -10.95 3.84
C THR A 85 -13.06 -11.82 2.78
N ILE A 86 -13.16 -11.31 1.55
CA ILE A 86 -13.50 -12.11 0.36
C ILE A 86 -12.37 -12.04 -0.66
N GLN A 87 -12.30 -13.06 -1.52
CA GLN A 87 -11.40 -13.08 -2.67
C GLN A 87 -12.15 -13.53 -3.93
N SER A 88 -11.67 -13.14 -5.12
CA SER A 88 -12.19 -13.66 -6.38
C SER A 88 -11.95 -15.17 -6.52
N ASN A 89 -12.87 -15.86 -7.19
CA ASN A 89 -12.78 -17.30 -7.52
C ASN A 89 -11.88 -17.56 -8.74
N PHE A 90 -11.29 -16.50 -9.29
CA PHE A 90 -10.47 -16.48 -10.48
C PHE A 90 -9.34 -15.46 -10.34
N TYR A 91 -8.32 -15.58 -11.18
CA TYR A 91 -7.22 -14.67 -11.37
C TYR A 91 -7.46 -13.84 -12.66
N ILE A 92 -6.91 -12.63 -12.69
CA ILE A 92 -6.76 -11.80 -13.89
C ILE A 92 -5.28 -11.59 -14.19
N PHE A 93 -4.94 -11.41 -15.46
CA PHE A 93 -3.55 -11.22 -15.88
C PHE A 93 -3.44 -9.94 -16.69
N PHE A 94 -2.96 -8.88 -16.04
CA PHE A 94 -3.12 -7.49 -16.46
C PHE A 94 -4.59 -7.06 -16.61
N GLY A 95 -4.88 -5.77 -16.45
CA GLY A 95 -6.26 -5.30 -16.48
C GLY A 95 -6.48 -3.91 -15.93
N MET A 96 -7.77 -3.55 -15.87
CA MET A 96 -8.25 -2.45 -15.06
C MET A 96 -9.24 -2.98 -14.01
N ILE A 97 -8.99 -2.67 -12.74
CA ILE A 97 -9.82 -3.07 -11.60
C ILE A 97 -10.32 -1.80 -10.95
N SER A 98 -11.62 -1.68 -10.68
CA SER A 98 -12.23 -0.51 -10.02
C SER A 98 -13.14 -0.97 -8.88
N VAL A 99 -12.91 -0.47 -7.68
CA VAL A 99 -13.68 -0.80 -6.47
C VAL A 99 -14.35 0.46 -5.95
N THR A 100 -15.68 0.50 -5.99
CA THR A 100 -16.48 1.59 -5.42
C THR A 100 -16.76 1.25 -3.96
N MET A 101 -16.09 1.92 -3.02
CA MET A 101 -16.14 1.58 -1.60
C MET A 101 -16.04 2.79 -0.66
N ARG A 102 -16.41 2.54 0.59
CA ARG A 102 -16.20 3.40 1.76
C ARG A 102 -15.48 2.59 2.83
N ALA A 103 -14.39 3.13 3.36
CA ALA A 103 -13.54 2.48 4.35
C ALA A 103 -14.19 2.39 5.73
N ALA A 104 -13.71 1.48 6.57
CA ALA A 104 -14.10 1.40 7.98
C ALA A 104 -13.42 2.50 8.80
N SER A 105 -14.15 3.10 9.73
CA SER A 105 -13.63 4.05 10.72
C SER A 105 -13.18 3.38 12.02
N GLY A 106 -12.26 4.03 12.74
CA GLY A 106 -11.71 3.57 14.02
C GLY A 106 -10.18 3.46 14.00
N THR A 107 -9.52 3.99 15.03
CA THR A 107 -8.09 3.80 15.27
C THR A 107 -7.71 2.33 15.23
N GLY A 108 -6.62 1.96 14.54
CA GLY A 108 -6.16 0.57 14.45
C GLY A 108 -7.05 -0.36 13.61
N ILE A 109 -8.12 0.14 12.99
CA ILE A 109 -8.89 -0.59 11.98
C ILE A 109 -8.28 -0.29 10.61
N VAL A 110 -8.14 -1.33 9.79
CA VAL A 110 -7.62 -1.27 8.43
C VAL A 110 -8.72 -1.77 7.50
N SER A 111 -8.88 -1.09 6.37
CA SER A 111 -9.63 -1.58 5.20
C SER A 111 -8.62 -1.83 4.09
N SER A 112 -8.80 -2.92 3.33
CA SER A 112 -7.79 -3.39 2.37
C SER A 112 -8.44 -3.79 1.05
N VAL A 113 -7.83 -3.38 -0.07
CA VAL A 113 -8.12 -3.86 -1.42
C VAL A 113 -6.80 -4.28 -2.04
N VAL A 114 -6.61 -5.58 -2.26
CA VAL A 114 -5.31 -6.17 -2.61
C VAL A 114 -5.46 -7.07 -3.84
N LEU A 115 -4.68 -6.80 -4.89
CA LEU A 115 -4.39 -7.78 -5.93
C LEU A 115 -3.17 -8.58 -5.49
N GLN A 116 -3.25 -9.92 -5.53
CA GLN A 116 -2.14 -10.78 -5.12
C GLN A 116 -2.00 -12.01 -6.02
N SER A 117 -0.77 -12.39 -6.37
CA SER A 117 -0.43 -13.64 -7.07
C SER A 117 -0.05 -14.79 -6.13
N ASP A 118 0.02 -15.99 -6.70
CA ASP A 118 0.56 -17.17 -6.01
C ASP A 118 2.09 -17.13 -5.84
N ASP A 119 2.83 -16.27 -6.55
CA ASP A 119 4.26 -15.99 -6.30
C ASP A 119 4.54 -14.78 -5.39
N LEU A 120 3.48 -14.16 -4.85
CA LEU A 120 3.52 -12.99 -3.96
C LEU A 120 4.00 -11.69 -4.63
N ASP A 121 3.68 -11.51 -5.92
CA ASP A 121 3.46 -10.18 -6.48
C ASP A 121 2.16 -9.60 -5.89
N GLU A 122 2.15 -8.30 -5.57
CA GLU A 122 1.07 -7.63 -4.82
C GLU A 122 0.90 -6.17 -5.30
N ILE A 123 -0.35 -5.71 -5.46
CA ILE A 123 -0.72 -4.29 -5.65
C ILE A 123 -1.89 -3.99 -4.72
N ASP A 124 -1.77 -2.98 -3.87
CA ASP A 124 -2.76 -2.73 -2.83
C ASP A 124 -3.21 -1.26 -2.71
N TRP A 125 -4.30 -1.11 -1.96
CA TRP A 125 -4.76 0.11 -1.29
C TRP A 125 -5.08 -0.23 0.16
N GLU A 126 -4.62 0.59 1.11
CA GLU A 126 -4.92 0.45 2.53
C GLU A 126 -5.49 1.75 3.11
N TRP A 127 -6.63 1.67 3.80
CA TRP A 127 -7.23 2.80 4.53
C TRP A 127 -7.14 2.56 6.03
N LEU A 128 -6.53 3.51 6.72
CA LEU A 128 -6.41 3.51 8.17
C LEU A 128 -7.63 4.23 8.76
N GLY A 129 -8.47 3.52 9.51
CA GLY A 129 -9.73 4.05 10.05
C GLY A 129 -9.58 5.21 11.05
N GLY A 130 -8.35 5.49 11.50
CA GLY A 130 -8.01 6.67 12.30
C GLY A 130 -7.62 7.92 11.50
N ASN A 131 -7.58 7.85 10.16
CA ASN A 131 -7.11 8.91 9.27
C ASN A 131 -8.11 9.15 8.13
N SER A 132 -8.83 10.27 8.16
CA SER A 132 -9.85 10.62 7.16
C SER A 132 -9.33 11.50 6.01
N ALA A 133 -8.01 11.67 5.88
CA ALA A 133 -7.41 12.58 4.90
C ALA A 133 -6.59 11.87 3.80
N THR A 134 -6.21 10.60 3.98
CA THR A 134 -5.36 9.88 3.02
C THR A 134 -5.66 8.38 2.93
N VAL A 135 -5.36 7.80 1.76
CA VAL A 135 -5.24 6.36 1.52
C VAL A 135 -3.78 6.00 1.23
N GLU A 136 -3.30 4.84 1.68
CA GLU A 136 -2.00 4.29 1.28
C GLU A 136 -2.11 3.54 -0.05
N THR A 137 -1.06 3.62 -0.85
CA THR A 137 -0.80 2.73 -1.98
C THR A 137 0.52 2.01 -1.73
N ASN A 138 0.58 0.70 -1.92
CA ASN A 138 1.80 -0.09 -1.75
C ASN A 138 1.89 -1.18 -2.84
N TYR A 139 3.03 -1.88 -2.90
CA TYR A 139 3.23 -3.00 -3.83
C TYR A 139 4.36 -3.92 -3.37
N PHE A 140 4.26 -5.20 -3.70
CA PHE A 140 5.34 -6.17 -3.49
C PHE A 140 5.58 -6.97 -4.77
N GLY A 141 6.79 -7.51 -4.91
CA GLY A 141 7.14 -8.42 -6.00
C GLY A 141 7.87 -9.63 -5.44
N LYS A 142 7.45 -10.84 -5.81
CA LYS A 142 8.00 -12.12 -5.34
C LYS A 142 8.10 -12.24 -3.81
N GLY A 143 7.18 -11.60 -3.08
CA GLY A 143 7.16 -11.54 -1.61
C GLY A 143 8.36 -10.80 -1.00
N ASN A 144 9.05 -9.96 -1.79
CA ASN A 144 10.28 -9.31 -1.37
C ASN A 144 10.01 -8.18 -0.36
N THR A 145 10.08 -8.52 0.93
CA THR A 145 9.93 -7.60 2.07
C THR A 145 11.27 -7.03 2.58
N THR A 146 12.37 -7.14 1.82
CA THR A 146 13.70 -6.64 2.23
C THR A 146 13.73 -5.12 2.45
N VAL A 147 12.82 -4.37 1.84
CA VAL A 147 12.64 -2.93 2.04
C VAL A 147 11.16 -2.56 2.07
N TYR A 148 10.77 -1.65 2.97
CA TYR A 148 9.40 -1.17 3.18
C TYR A 148 9.21 0.29 2.69
N ASN A 149 9.93 0.68 1.64
CA ASN A 149 9.95 2.04 1.08
C ASN A 149 8.94 2.27 -0.06
N ARG A 150 7.86 1.47 -0.11
CA ARG A 150 6.93 1.40 -1.24
C ARG A 150 5.53 1.95 -0.94
N ALA A 151 5.20 2.08 0.34
CA ALA A 151 4.06 2.83 0.85
C ALA A 151 4.13 4.29 0.38
N ILE A 152 3.09 4.79 -0.28
CA ILE A 152 2.91 6.21 -0.59
C ILE A 152 1.46 6.60 -0.32
N TYR A 153 1.28 7.60 0.54
CA TYR A 153 -0.04 8.11 0.94
C TYR A 153 -0.51 9.21 0.00
N TYR A 154 -1.78 9.17 -0.40
CA TYR A 154 -2.40 10.16 -1.28
C TYR A 154 -3.66 10.76 -0.64
N PRO A 155 -3.92 12.08 -0.83
CA PRO A 155 -5.11 12.72 -0.30
C PRO A 155 -6.41 12.12 -0.84
N VAL A 156 -7.40 11.93 0.04
CA VAL A 156 -8.78 11.60 -0.29
C VAL A 156 -9.71 12.17 0.81
N SER A 157 -10.90 12.64 0.42
CA SER A 157 -11.77 13.44 1.30
C SER A 157 -12.79 12.59 2.07
N ASP A 158 -12.49 12.32 3.34
CA ASP A 158 -13.34 11.60 4.28
C ASP A 158 -13.76 10.19 3.77
N PRO A 159 -12.78 9.31 3.44
CA PRO A 159 -13.01 8.02 2.79
C PRO A 159 -13.75 7.01 3.68
N GLN A 160 -13.94 7.29 4.97
CA GLN A 160 -14.77 6.49 5.88
C GLN A 160 -16.24 6.94 5.94
N ASP A 161 -16.56 8.15 5.45
CA ASP A 161 -17.92 8.69 5.42
C ASP A 161 -18.51 8.68 4.00
N ASN A 162 -17.67 8.94 2.99
CA ASN A 162 -18.02 8.98 1.57
C ASN A 162 -17.67 7.68 0.82
N PHE A 163 -18.40 7.41 -0.27
CA PHE A 163 -17.99 6.42 -1.27
C PHE A 163 -17.07 7.07 -2.31
N HIS A 164 -15.97 6.40 -2.61
CA HIS A 164 -15.05 6.75 -3.70
C HIS A 164 -14.82 5.53 -4.60
N THR A 165 -14.41 5.75 -5.84
CA THR A 165 -14.01 4.67 -6.77
C THR A 165 -12.50 4.64 -6.90
N TYR A 166 -11.90 3.60 -6.34
CA TYR A 166 -10.46 3.36 -6.36
C TYR A 166 -10.14 2.36 -7.45
N ALA A 167 -9.26 2.71 -8.37
CA ALA A 167 -8.94 1.86 -9.51
C ALA A 167 -7.44 1.65 -9.72
N ILE A 168 -7.11 0.47 -10.25
CA ILE A 168 -5.77 0.03 -10.63
C ILE A 168 -5.78 -0.24 -12.14
N ASP A 169 -4.94 0.46 -12.90
CA ASP A 169 -4.65 0.19 -14.32
C ASP A 169 -3.25 -0.45 -14.40
N TRP A 170 -3.19 -1.75 -14.67
CA TRP A 170 -2.00 -2.59 -14.57
C TRP A 170 -1.71 -3.30 -15.89
N THR A 171 -0.52 -3.06 -16.46
CA THR A 171 0.02 -3.78 -17.63
C THR A 171 1.47 -4.19 -17.39
N ALA A 172 2.13 -4.79 -18.38
CA ALA A 172 3.55 -5.13 -18.32
C ALA A 172 4.48 -3.92 -18.09
N ASP A 173 4.08 -2.71 -18.51
CA ASP A 173 4.96 -1.53 -18.52
C ASP A 173 4.80 -0.62 -17.29
N ARG A 174 3.58 -0.51 -16.76
CA ARG A 174 3.20 0.46 -15.70
C ARG A 174 1.96 0.03 -14.91
N ILE A 175 1.96 0.34 -13.61
CA ILE A 175 0.77 0.34 -12.74
C ILE A 175 0.38 1.80 -12.48
N LYS A 176 -0.92 2.10 -12.54
CA LYS A 176 -1.48 3.37 -12.03
C LYS A 176 -2.48 3.09 -10.91
N TRP A 177 -2.44 3.92 -9.88
CA TRP A 177 -3.49 4.01 -8.85
C TRP A 177 -4.30 5.27 -9.13
N ILE A 178 -5.62 5.14 -9.07
CA ILE A 178 -6.60 6.12 -9.53
C ILE A 178 -7.67 6.31 -8.45
N ILE A 179 -8.01 7.55 -8.10
CA ILE A 179 -9.13 7.88 -7.21
C ILE A 179 -10.12 8.74 -8.01
N ASP A 180 -11.37 8.30 -8.11
CA ASP A 180 -12.47 9.00 -8.81
C ASP A 180 -12.10 9.45 -10.24
N GLY A 181 -11.40 8.57 -10.97
CA GLY A 181 -10.90 8.82 -12.33
C GLY A 181 -9.60 9.63 -12.42
N THR A 182 -9.10 10.18 -11.31
CA THR A 182 -7.84 10.94 -11.25
C THR A 182 -6.67 10.01 -10.91
N VAL A 183 -5.66 9.93 -11.78
CA VAL A 183 -4.41 9.19 -11.49
C VAL A 183 -3.65 9.89 -10.37
N VAL A 184 -3.42 9.19 -9.25
CA VAL A 184 -2.64 9.71 -8.11
C VAL A 184 -1.21 9.17 -8.08
N ARG A 185 -1.02 7.90 -8.46
CA ARG A 185 0.30 7.25 -8.55
C ARG A 185 0.50 6.60 -9.92
N THR A 186 1.72 6.62 -10.41
CA THR A 186 2.19 5.71 -11.47
C THR A 186 3.51 5.09 -11.04
N LEU A 187 3.68 3.80 -11.28
CA LEU A 187 4.92 3.04 -11.09
C LEU A 187 5.29 2.44 -12.45
N GLN A 188 6.44 2.79 -13.01
CA GLN A 188 6.95 2.15 -14.23
C GLN A 188 7.64 0.82 -13.87
N TYR A 189 7.71 -0.10 -14.82
CA TYR A 189 8.42 -1.38 -14.69
C TYR A 189 9.85 -1.20 -14.14
N GLY A 190 10.60 -0.24 -14.68
CA GLY A 190 11.99 0.03 -14.28
C GLY A 190 12.15 0.52 -12.83
N ASP A 191 11.19 1.29 -12.32
CA ASP A 191 11.24 1.88 -10.96
C ASP A 191 11.15 0.79 -9.87
N ALA A 192 10.47 -0.31 -10.18
CA ALA A 192 10.27 -1.45 -9.30
C ALA A 192 11.49 -2.40 -9.25
N ASN A 193 12.64 -1.86 -8.84
CA ASN A 193 13.92 -2.58 -8.75
C ASN A 193 14.35 -3.19 -10.09
N GLU A 194 14.43 -2.37 -11.16
CA GLU A 194 14.74 -2.81 -12.53
C GLU A 194 13.76 -3.90 -13.03
N GLY A 195 12.49 -3.83 -12.63
CA GLY A 195 11.46 -4.82 -12.95
C GLY A 195 11.45 -6.10 -12.11
N LYS A 196 12.43 -6.29 -11.21
CA LYS A 196 12.57 -7.51 -10.39
C LYS A 196 11.51 -7.60 -9.29
N ASN A 197 11.02 -6.45 -8.82
CA ASN A 197 9.95 -6.35 -7.84
C ASN A 197 8.65 -5.81 -8.46
N TYR A 198 8.52 -5.81 -9.80
CA TYR A 198 7.32 -5.31 -10.47
C TYR A 198 6.23 -6.40 -10.51
N PRO A 199 5.00 -6.12 -10.06
CA PRO A 199 3.88 -7.06 -10.14
C PRO A 199 3.55 -7.45 -11.58
N GLN A 200 3.73 -8.73 -11.94
CA GLN A 200 3.74 -9.17 -13.34
C GLN A 200 3.23 -10.59 -13.57
N THR A 201 2.54 -11.19 -12.60
CA THR A 201 1.94 -12.54 -12.69
C THR A 201 0.43 -12.46 -12.45
N PRO A 202 -0.38 -13.48 -12.81
CA PRO A 202 -1.81 -13.45 -12.57
C PRO A 202 -2.16 -13.20 -11.10
N MET A 203 -3.22 -12.45 -10.83
CA MET A 203 -3.62 -12.07 -9.48
C MET A 203 -5.10 -12.26 -9.21
N ILE A 204 -5.43 -12.75 -8.01
CA ILE A 204 -6.78 -12.66 -7.42
C ILE A 204 -6.99 -11.27 -6.83
N LEU A 205 -8.24 -10.81 -6.81
CA LEU A 205 -8.66 -9.64 -6.04
C LEU A 205 -9.13 -10.09 -4.66
N LYS A 206 -8.51 -9.57 -3.61
CA LYS A 206 -8.94 -9.67 -2.20
C LYS A 206 -9.49 -8.34 -1.70
N MET A 207 -10.52 -8.38 -0.87
CA MET A 207 -11.08 -7.21 -0.20
C MET A 207 -11.51 -7.58 1.22
N GLY A 208 -11.24 -6.74 2.20
CA GLY A 208 -11.60 -7.01 3.59
C GLY A 208 -11.27 -5.90 4.57
N THR A 209 -11.58 -6.15 5.85
CA THR A 209 -11.14 -5.33 6.98
C THR A 209 -10.43 -6.17 8.02
N TRP A 210 -9.48 -5.57 8.74
CA TRP A 210 -8.79 -6.22 9.85
C TRP A 210 -8.35 -5.21 10.92
N ALA A 211 -7.98 -5.70 12.10
CA ALA A 211 -7.51 -4.87 13.21
C ALA A 211 -5.97 -4.85 13.26
N GLY A 212 -5.33 -3.97 12.50
CA GLY A 212 -3.88 -3.76 12.54
C GLY A 212 -3.37 -3.26 13.89
N GLY A 213 -4.21 -2.52 14.63
CA GLY A 213 -3.99 -2.13 16.02
C GLY A 213 -4.44 -3.17 17.06
N GLY A 214 -4.83 -4.37 16.64
CA GLY A 214 -5.43 -5.40 17.49
C GLY A 214 -4.46 -6.02 18.51
N GLU A 215 -5.01 -6.76 19.48
CA GLU A 215 -4.18 -7.48 20.45
C GLU A 215 -3.35 -8.58 19.76
N GLY A 216 -2.07 -8.71 20.14
CA GLY A 216 -1.14 -9.69 19.56
C GLY A 216 -0.45 -9.27 18.27
N GLN A 217 -0.78 -8.10 17.71
CA GLN A 217 -0.11 -7.57 16.51
C GLN A 217 1.32 -7.08 16.84
N PRO A 218 2.26 -7.08 15.85
CA PRO A 218 3.57 -6.46 16.01
C PRO A 218 3.46 -4.96 16.27
N GLU A 219 4.30 -4.39 17.16
CA GLU A 219 4.19 -2.97 17.54
C GLU A 219 4.31 -2.02 16.34
N GLY A 220 5.15 -2.34 15.34
CA GLY A 220 5.24 -1.55 14.10
C GLY A 220 3.99 -1.61 13.22
N THR A 221 3.22 -2.71 13.27
CA THR A 221 1.91 -2.82 12.61
C THR A 221 0.85 -2.02 13.37
N ILE A 222 0.92 -1.98 14.71
CA ILE A 222 0.06 -1.15 15.56
C ILE A 222 0.36 0.34 15.33
N GLU A 223 1.63 0.73 15.24
CA GLU A 223 2.07 2.10 14.94
C GLU A 223 1.62 2.53 13.55
N TRP A 224 1.88 1.71 12.52
CA TRP A 224 1.40 1.93 11.15
C TRP A 224 -0.12 2.09 11.07
N ALA A 225 -0.89 1.25 11.77
CA ALA A 225 -2.36 1.33 11.80
C ALA A 225 -2.92 2.53 12.59
N GLY A 226 -2.07 3.46 13.03
CA GLY A 226 -2.44 4.68 13.77
C GLY A 226 -2.68 4.46 15.27
N GLY A 227 -2.27 3.32 15.82
CA GLY A 227 -2.40 2.97 17.23
C GLY A 227 -3.38 1.83 17.52
N LYS A 228 -3.57 1.52 18.81
CA LYS A 228 -4.32 0.33 19.25
C LYS A 228 -5.82 0.42 18.99
N THR A 229 -6.40 -0.69 18.53
CA THR A 229 -7.82 -0.80 18.19
C THR A 229 -8.70 -0.73 19.43
N ASN A 230 -9.66 0.19 19.44
CA ASN A 230 -10.60 0.35 20.56
C ASN A 230 -11.97 -0.26 20.25
N PHE A 231 -12.12 -1.56 20.50
CA PHE A 231 -13.37 -2.29 20.30
C PHE A 231 -14.56 -1.79 21.15
N SER A 232 -14.36 -0.93 22.16
CA SER A 232 -15.50 -0.29 22.86
C SER A 232 -16.22 0.78 22.00
N LYS A 233 -15.66 1.13 20.83
CA LYS A 233 -16.28 1.98 19.79
C LYS A 233 -16.81 1.18 18.59
N ALA A 234 -16.74 -0.15 18.62
CA ALA A 234 -17.22 -1.00 17.53
C ALA A 234 -18.77 -1.03 17.48
N PRO A 235 -19.41 -1.38 16.33
CA PRO A 235 -18.81 -1.92 15.11
C PRO A 235 -18.08 -0.87 14.25
N SER A 236 -17.04 -1.34 13.55
CA SER A 236 -16.36 -0.64 12.46
C SER A 236 -16.64 -1.40 11.16
N THR A 237 -17.19 -0.74 10.14
CA THR A 237 -17.66 -1.40 8.91
C THR A 237 -17.18 -0.68 7.65
N MET A 238 -16.52 -1.43 6.76
CA MET A 238 -16.25 -1.03 5.38
C MET A 238 -17.41 -1.50 4.49
N TYR A 239 -17.72 -0.71 3.48
CA TYR A 239 -18.79 -0.98 2.53
C TYR A 239 -18.20 -1.04 1.11
N VAL A 240 -18.38 -2.17 0.40
CA VAL A 240 -18.05 -2.26 -1.03
C VAL A 240 -19.35 -2.35 -1.81
N LYS A 241 -19.59 -1.36 -2.66
CA LYS A 241 -20.82 -1.25 -3.45
C LYS A 241 -20.74 -2.03 -4.76
N ASN A 242 -19.65 -1.83 -5.51
CA ASN A 242 -19.42 -2.50 -6.79
C ASN A 242 -17.92 -2.78 -7.01
N VAL A 243 -17.62 -3.87 -7.71
CA VAL A 243 -16.33 -4.17 -8.32
C VAL A 243 -16.50 -4.32 -9.83
N GLN A 244 -15.79 -3.49 -10.59
CA GLN A 244 -15.65 -3.62 -12.04
C GLN A 244 -14.25 -4.11 -12.38
N ILE A 245 -14.16 -5.08 -13.28
CA ILE A 245 -12.91 -5.67 -13.76
C ILE A 245 -12.95 -5.70 -15.28
N THR A 246 -11.85 -5.30 -15.91
CA THR A 246 -11.51 -5.60 -17.30
C THR A 246 -10.24 -6.43 -17.29
N ASN A 247 -10.30 -7.70 -17.73
CA ASN A 247 -9.14 -8.59 -17.84
C ASN A 247 -8.50 -8.40 -19.21
N TYR A 248 -7.23 -8.03 -19.28
CA TYR A 248 -6.56 -7.81 -20.57
C TYR A 248 -6.11 -9.11 -21.26
N TYR A 249 -6.11 -10.23 -20.54
CA TYR A 249 -5.83 -11.56 -21.09
C TYR A 249 -6.87 -12.60 -20.60
N PRO A 250 -8.11 -12.60 -21.16
CA PRO A 250 -9.15 -13.56 -20.80
C PRO A 250 -8.71 -15.02 -21.01
N ALA A 251 -9.00 -15.86 -20.02
CA ALA A 251 -8.49 -17.24 -19.95
C ALA A 251 -9.42 -18.14 -19.13
N SER A 252 -9.47 -19.44 -19.44
CA SER A 252 -10.00 -20.44 -18.51
C SER A 252 -8.99 -20.83 -17.44
N SER A 253 -7.69 -20.76 -17.72
CA SER A 253 -6.64 -20.81 -16.68
C SER A 253 -5.32 -20.14 -17.11
N TYR A 254 -4.39 -19.96 -16.18
CA TYR A 254 -3.00 -19.56 -16.46
C TYR A 254 -2.03 -20.60 -15.90
N SER A 255 -0.99 -20.95 -16.67
CA SER A 255 0.09 -21.85 -16.22
C SER A 255 1.42 -21.10 -16.12
N PHE A 256 2.15 -21.27 -15.01
CA PHE A 256 3.57 -20.92 -14.93
C PHE A 256 4.41 -21.98 -15.67
N THR A 257 5.01 -21.62 -16.80
CA THR A 257 5.83 -22.54 -17.63
C THR A 257 7.25 -22.74 -17.10
N ASP A 258 7.73 -21.82 -16.26
CA ASP A 258 9.00 -21.92 -15.53
C ASP A 258 8.89 -21.26 -14.14
N LYS A 259 10.01 -21.24 -13.41
CA LYS A 259 10.11 -20.71 -12.04
C LYS A 259 10.65 -19.27 -11.94
N SER A 260 10.57 -18.49 -13.01
CA SER A 260 11.16 -17.15 -13.07
C SER A 260 10.28 -16.05 -12.44
N GLY A 261 8.97 -16.30 -12.29
CA GLY A 261 8.00 -15.29 -11.83
C GLY A 261 7.84 -14.13 -12.82
N ARG A 262 8.19 -14.33 -14.09
CA ARG A 262 8.11 -13.30 -15.13
C ARG A 262 6.81 -13.41 -15.91
N TRP A 263 6.27 -12.28 -16.36
CA TRP A 263 5.05 -12.31 -17.19
C TRP A 263 5.21 -13.11 -18.49
N GLN A 264 6.44 -13.22 -19.01
CA GLN A 264 6.75 -14.03 -20.19
C GLN A 264 6.62 -15.55 -19.96
N SER A 265 6.66 -16.05 -18.72
CA SER A 265 6.46 -17.47 -18.39
C SER A 265 5.00 -17.83 -18.12
N ILE A 266 4.06 -16.90 -18.30
CA ILE A 266 2.63 -17.12 -18.09
C ILE A 266 1.99 -17.59 -19.39
N LYS A 267 1.61 -18.87 -19.43
CA LYS A 267 0.82 -19.45 -20.52
C LYS A 267 -0.66 -19.21 -20.25
N VAL A 268 -1.26 -18.35 -21.07
CA VAL A 268 -2.71 -18.08 -21.09
C VAL A 268 -3.42 -19.28 -21.75
N ASN A 269 -4.29 -19.96 -21.00
CA ASN A 269 -5.09 -21.09 -21.52
C ASN A 269 -6.49 -20.60 -21.86
N THR A 270 -6.89 -20.75 -23.12
CA THR A 270 -8.23 -20.39 -23.60
C THR A 270 -8.97 -21.64 -24.06
N ASP A 271 -10.24 -21.77 -23.68
CA ASP A 271 -11.09 -22.85 -24.19
C ASP A 271 -11.28 -22.71 -25.71
N ALA A 272 -11.26 -23.84 -26.43
CA ALA A 272 -11.28 -23.89 -27.89
C ALA A 272 -12.63 -23.46 -28.55
N SER A 273 -13.50 -22.78 -27.79
CA SER A 273 -14.82 -22.30 -28.19
C SER A 273 -14.96 -20.78 -28.21
N SER A 274 -13.99 -20.02 -27.68
CA SER A 274 -13.98 -18.56 -27.74
C SER A 274 -13.24 -18.08 -28.99
N GLY A 275 -14.00 -17.70 -30.02
CA GLY A 275 -13.51 -17.41 -31.38
C GLY A 275 -12.73 -16.11 -31.57
N SER A 276 -11.70 -15.87 -30.75
CA SER A 276 -10.72 -14.79 -30.96
C SER A 276 -9.37 -15.40 -31.38
N ASN A 277 -8.61 -14.69 -32.23
CA ASN A 277 -7.45 -15.27 -32.91
C ASN A 277 -6.37 -15.75 -31.92
N SER A 278 -6.18 -17.07 -31.81
CA SER A 278 -5.02 -17.70 -31.17
C SER A 278 -3.74 -17.41 -31.97
N SER A 279 -3.26 -16.19 -31.80
CA SER A 279 -1.99 -15.72 -32.35
C SER A 279 -0.90 -16.26 -31.43
N ASN A 280 -0.25 -17.34 -31.85
CA ASN A 280 0.82 -17.97 -31.09
C ASN A 280 2.06 -17.05 -31.10
N MET A 281 2.05 -16.03 -30.25
CA MET A 281 2.99 -14.91 -30.19
C MET A 281 4.35 -15.36 -29.64
N THR A 282 5.10 -16.10 -30.45
CA THR A 282 6.53 -16.37 -30.24
C THR A 282 7.30 -15.06 -30.41
N MET A 283 7.38 -14.27 -29.34
CA MET A 283 8.12 -13.02 -29.29
C MET A 283 9.63 -13.26 -29.38
N SER A 284 10.12 -13.38 -30.62
CA SER A 284 11.56 -13.42 -30.92
C SER A 284 12.21 -12.08 -30.56
N SER A 285 13.20 -12.11 -29.68
CA SER A 285 13.92 -10.93 -29.19
C SER A 285 14.86 -10.33 -30.23
N SER A 286 14.33 -9.48 -31.11
CA SER A 286 15.12 -8.66 -32.02
C SER A 286 15.68 -7.41 -31.30
N THR A 287 16.91 -7.49 -30.82
CA THR A 287 17.63 -6.34 -30.24
C THR A 287 18.04 -5.35 -31.33
N SER A 288 17.27 -4.27 -31.51
CA SER A 288 17.62 -3.15 -32.38
C SER A 288 17.50 -1.82 -31.64
N SER A 289 18.63 -1.29 -31.15
CA SER A 289 18.69 0.03 -30.53
C SER A 289 18.41 1.14 -31.56
N PRO A 290 17.51 2.10 -31.29
CA PRO A 290 17.26 3.21 -32.20
C PRO A 290 18.43 4.21 -32.16
N SER A 291 19.23 4.27 -33.23
CA SER A 291 20.30 5.26 -33.37
C SER A 291 19.71 6.63 -33.72
N THR A 292 19.82 7.59 -32.81
CA THR A 292 19.30 8.95 -32.97
C THR A 292 20.19 9.84 -33.85
N THR A 293 19.70 10.23 -35.03
CA THR A 293 20.15 11.47 -35.69
C THR A 293 19.00 12.08 -36.51
N ALA A 294 18.34 13.10 -35.94
CA ALA A 294 17.39 13.95 -36.66
C ALA A 294 17.84 15.41 -36.50
N SER A 295 18.34 16.01 -37.58
CA SER A 295 18.91 17.37 -37.56
C SER A 295 17.81 18.42 -37.45
N VAL A 296 17.78 19.18 -36.36
CA VAL A 296 16.92 20.37 -36.24
C VAL A 296 17.50 21.53 -37.08
N ALA A 297 16.64 22.16 -37.87
CA ALA A 297 16.98 23.39 -38.58
C ALA A 297 16.93 24.60 -37.62
N PRO A 298 17.70 25.68 -37.88
CA PRO A 298 17.63 26.89 -37.06
C PRO A 298 16.24 27.55 -37.11
N LEU A 299 15.78 28.08 -35.98
CA LEU A 299 14.56 28.89 -35.91
C LEU A 299 14.90 30.35 -36.23
N ASP A 300 14.19 30.94 -37.20
CA ASP A 300 14.42 32.33 -37.62
C ASP A 300 13.66 33.33 -36.72
N GLN A 301 14.22 34.52 -36.50
CA GLN A 301 13.70 35.50 -35.53
C GLN A 301 13.08 36.74 -36.20
N ASN A 302 11.76 36.75 -36.45
CA ASN A 302 10.99 38.00 -36.30
C ASN A 302 9.46 37.85 -36.30
N THR A 303 8.81 38.99 -36.01
CA THR A 303 7.36 39.29 -36.03
C THR A 303 6.55 38.67 -34.90
N GLY A 304 5.79 39.51 -34.20
CA GLY A 304 4.88 39.11 -33.13
C GLY A 304 3.49 39.67 -33.35
N ALA A 305 2.49 38.84 -33.05
CA ALA A 305 1.09 39.23 -32.84
C ALA A 305 0.52 38.29 -31.76
N ALA A 306 -0.37 38.80 -30.91
CA ALA A 306 -0.80 38.07 -29.72
C ALA A 306 -1.93 37.07 -30.01
N VAL A 307 -1.84 35.88 -29.41
CA VAL A 307 -2.96 34.97 -29.16
C VAL A 307 -2.86 34.52 -27.70
N ALA A 308 -3.97 34.53 -26.96
CA ALA A 308 -3.99 34.17 -25.56
C ALA A 308 -3.93 32.64 -25.36
N VAL A 309 -3.15 32.19 -24.37
CA VAL A 309 -3.11 30.79 -23.91
C VAL A 309 -3.22 30.77 -22.39
N THR A 310 -4.20 30.04 -21.87
CA THR A 310 -4.32 29.77 -20.43
C THR A 310 -3.26 28.77 -20.03
N SER A 311 -2.35 29.14 -19.12
CA SER A 311 -1.38 28.19 -18.55
C SER A 311 -1.95 27.52 -17.29
N THR A 312 -1.95 26.19 -17.28
CA THR A 312 -2.30 25.36 -16.12
C THR A 312 -1.14 24.43 -15.78
N GLY A 313 -0.59 24.56 -14.57
CA GLY A 313 0.29 23.54 -13.95
C GLY A 313 1.73 23.51 -14.47
N GLU A 314 2.62 24.31 -13.88
CA GLU A 314 4.05 24.01 -13.88
C GLU A 314 4.39 23.12 -12.68
N SER A 315 4.83 21.89 -12.97
CA SER A 315 5.20 20.89 -11.98
C SER A 315 6.65 21.08 -11.51
N TYR A 316 6.87 21.87 -10.46
CA TYR A 316 8.20 22.02 -9.85
C TYR A 316 8.60 20.76 -9.07
N SER A 317 9.55 19.99 -9.59
CA SER A 317 10.11 18.82 -8.92
C SER A 317 11.05 19.21 -7.77
N VAL A 318 10.51 19.28 -6.56
CA VAL A 318 11.28 19.57 -5.35
C VAL A 318 12.10 18.34 -4.93
N ASN A 319 13.43 18.43 -4.99
CA ASN A 319 14.30 17.38 -4.47
C ASN A 319 14.27 17.39 -2.93
N THR A 320 13.77 16.32 -2.31
CA THR A 320 13.61 16.22 -0.85
C THR A 320 14.92 15.92 -0.13
N ALA A 321 15.79 16.94 -0.05
CA ALA A 321 16.89 17.01 0.90
C ALA A 321 16.75 18.28 1.75
N SER A 322 17.06 18.18 3.05
CA SER A 322 17.07 19.30 4.01
C SER A 322 15.72 19.87 4.49
N VAL A 323 14.85 19.03 5.07
CA VAL A 323 13.82 19.50 6.04
C VAL A 323 14.31 19.32 7.48
N SER A 324 15.17 20.24 7.94
CA SER A 324 15.71 20.24 9.32
C SER A 324 16.12 21.65 9.80
N ALA A 325 15.27 22.65 9.54
CA ALA A 325 15.36 23.99 10.14
C ALA A 325 13.99 24.68 10.13
N LEU A 326 13.85 25.75 10.92
CA LEU A 326 12.74 26.71 10.91
C LEU A 326 11.35 26.17 11.33
N ASN A 327 11.19 25.87 12.62
CA ASN A 327 9.90 26.08 13.30
C ASN A 327 10.10 26.95 14.55
N SER A 328 9.94 28.26 14.39
CA SER A 328 9.83 29.28 15.46
C SER A 328 9.54 30.64 14.82
N GLY A 329 8.31 31.16 14.93
CA GLY A 329 7.94 32.45 14.37
C GLY A 329 6.44 32.73 14.39
N SER A 330 5.94 33.31 15.49
CA SER A 330 4.54 33.74 15.61
C SER A 330 4.22 34.93 14.69
N ALA A 331 2.97 35.00 14.24
CA ALA A 331 2.51 36.02 13.29
C ALA A 331 2.48 37.45 13.86
N VAL A 332 2.76 38.44 13.02
CA VAL A 332 2.34 39.85 13.19
C VAL A 332 1.86 40.41 11.84
N VAL A 333 0.83 41.25 11.89
CA VAL A 333 0.19 41.92 10.75
C VAL A 333 1.13 42.95 10.10
N ALA A 334 1.07 43.08 8.77
CA ALA A 334 1.75 44.15 8.04
C ALA A 334 0.91 45.43 7.99
N THR A 335 1.48 46.54 8.49
CA THR A 335 0.97 47.91 8.28
C THR A 335 2.13 48.80 7.85
N THR A 336 1.91 49.66 6.85
CA THR A 336 2.94 50.51 6.24
C THR A 336 3.20 51.78 7.05
N GLN A 337 4.48 52.12 7.31
CA GLN A 337 4.95 53.51 7.37
C GLN A 337 6.48 53.64 7.29
N VAL A 338 6.94 54.88 7.07
CA VAL A 338 8.31 55.25 6.65
C VAL A 338 9.21 55.56 7.85
N PRO A 339 10.49 55.12 7.87
CA PRO A 339 11.46 55.56 8.87
C PRO A 339 12.19 56.85 8.45
N ALA A 340 12.16 57.86 9.32
CA ALA A 340 13.14 58.96 9.33
C ALA A 340 14.34 58.62 10.25
N ALA A 341 15.42 59.40 10.19
CA ALA A 341 16.72 58.99 10.70
C ALA A 341 17.11 59.52 12.11
N THR A 342 18.22 58.96 12.61
CA THR A 342 19.26 59.54 13.50
C THR A 342 19.25 59.30 15.03
N ALA A 343 20.46 58.99 15.52
CA ALA A 343 21.09 59.51 16.76
C ALA A 343 20.94 58.82 18.15
N SER A 344 21.81 57.81 18.36
CA SER A 344 22.92 57.86 19.36
C SER A 344 22.73 57.47 20.86
N ARG A 345 23.91 57.22 21.48
CA ARG A 345 24.27 57.17 22.93
C ARG A 345 24.11 55.88 23.76
N SER A 346 25.25 55.25 24.01
CA SER A 346 25.65 54.55 25.26
C SER A 346 26.05 55.59 26.36
N PRO A 347 26.63 55.24 27.54
CA PRO A 347 26.80 53.93 28.22
C PRO A 347 26.41 53.96 29.72
N THR A 348 26.61 52.85 30.49
CA THR A 348 27.19 52.88 31.87
C THR A 348 27.56 51.48 32.40
N HIS A 349 28.23 51.42 33.57
CA HIS A 349 28.90 50.24 34.13
C HIS A 349 28.90 50.27 35.68
N SER A 350 28.48 49.18 36.34
CA SER A 350 28.75 48.76 37.73
C SER A 350 28.09 47.37 37.91
N GLY A 351 28.62 46.36 38.60
CA GLY A 351 29.18 46.29 39.96
C GLY A 351 28.13 45.61 40.87
N SER A 352 28.40 44.60 41.71
CA SER A 352 29.65 43.99 42.19
C SER A 352 29.38 42.61 42.87
N GLN A 353 30.43 41.80 43.07
CA GLN A 353 30.75 40.87 44.22
C GLN A 353 29.61 40.17 45.02
N SER A 354 29.72 38.91 45.48
CA SER A 354 30.76 37.84 45.43
C SER A 354 30.07 36.50 45.88
N THR A 355 30.64 35.35 46.30
CA THR A 355 31.97 34.96 46.85
C THR A 355 32.38 33.51 46.47
N GLN A 356 32.49 32.55 47.41
CA GLN A 356 33.05 31.20 47.22
C GLN A 356 32.52 30.20 48.27
N THR A 357 32.44 28.91 47.93
CA THR A 357 33.07 27.72 48.61
C THR A 357 32.50 26.42 48.00
N GLY A 358 33.20 25.26 47.96
CA GLY A 358 34.62 25.01 48.25
C GLY A 358 34.92 23.54 48.59
N SER A 359 35.78 22.88 47.79
CA SER A 359 36.34 21.51 48.02
C SER A 359 35.36 20.32 47.93
N SER A 360 35.77 19.04 47.86
CA SER A 360 36.90 18.37 47.17
C SER A 360 36.75 16.83 47.30
N GLY A 361 37.42 16.03 46.44
CA GLY A 361 37.51 14.58 46.61
C GLY A 361 37.67 13.83 45.27
N ALA A 362 38.51 12.79 45.23
CA ALA A 362 38.81 12.04 44.01
C ALA A 362 38.65 10.52 44.21
N GLY A 363 38.33 9.79 43.13
CA GLY A 363 38.28 8.34 43.11
C GLY A 363 38.38 7.80 41.67
N ARG A 364 39.26 6.82 41.44
CA ARG A 364 39.43 6.11 40.17
C ARG A 364 39.04 4.64 40.34
N LEU A 365 38.14 4.15 39.49
CA LEU A 365 37.88 2.74 39.08
C LEU A 365 36.81 2.82 37.97
N GLY A 366 36.69 1.90 37.01
CA GLY A 366 37.56 0.77 36.67
C GLY A 366 36.77 -0.39 36.05
N ILE A 367 37.06 -0.73 34.78
CA ILE A 367 36.51 -1.89 34.01
C ILE A 367 35.03 -1.74 33.59
N GLY A 368 34.67 -2.19 32.38
CA GLY A 368 33.29 -2.14 31.88
C GLY A 368 33.08 -2.41 30.38
N ALA A 369 33.85 -3.32 29.76
CA ALA A 369 33.63 -3.70 28.37
C ALA A 369 32.69 -4.91 28.27
N LEU A 370 31.52 -4.75 27.63
CA LEU A 370 30.58 -5.85 27.33
C LEU A 370 29.99 -5.68 25.93
N THR A 371 30.57 -6.39 24.96
CA THR A 371 30.12 -6.39 23.56
C THR A 371 28.95 -7.36 23.38
N LEU A 372 27.71 -6.85 23.31
CA LEU A 372 26.54 -7.68 23.04
C LEU A 372 26.33 -7.86 21.53
N LEU A 373 26.81 -8.98 21.00
CA LEU A 373 26.48 -9.45 19.65
C LEU A 373 25.04 -10.00 19.63
N ILE A 374 24.10 -9.25 19.05
CA ILE A 374 22.74 -9.75 18.76
C ILE A 374 22.74 -10.36 17.36
N THR A 375 22.94 -11.68 17.29
CA THR A 375 22.64 -12.46 16.09
C THR A 375 21.13 -12.65 15.96
N VAL A 376 20.48 -11.88 15.08
CA VAL A 376 19.08 -12.13 14.70
C VAL A 376 19.03 -13.35 13.80
N GLY A 377 18.55 -14.48 14.34
CA GLY A 377 18.37 -15.72 13.58
C GLY A 377 17.14 -15.65 12.67
N LEU A 378 17.33 -15.87 11.37
CA LEU A 378 16.23 -16.01 10.41
C LEU A 378 15.45 -17.31 10.69
N GLY A 379 14.20 -17.18 11.14
CA GLY A 379 13.31 -18.29 11.47
C GLY A 379 12.18 -18.48 10.45
N PHE A 380 12.48 -19.08 9.30
CA PHE A 380 11.44 -19.68 8.44
C PHE A 380 10.77 -20.84 9.19
N TRP A 381 9.44 -20.89 9.21
CA TRP A 381 8.68 -22.15 9.19
C TRP A 381 7.37 -21.98 8.42
N VAL A 382 6.98 -23.06 7.73
CA VAL A 382 5.80 -23.15 6.88
C VAL A 382 4.70 -23.93 7.60
N LEU A 383 3.46 -23.44 7.53
CA LEU A 383 2.22 -24.22 7.56
C LEU A 383 1.21 -23.57 6.61
#